data_AF-A0A4W6CCR2-F1
#
_entry.id   AF-A0A4W6CCR2-F1
#
_cell.length_a   1.000
_cell.length_b   1.000
_cell.length_c   1.000
_cell.angle_alpha   90.00
_cell.angle_beta   90.00
_cell.angle_gamma   90.00
#
_symmetry.space_group_name_H-M   'P 1'
#
loop_
_entity.id
_entity.type
_entity.pdbx_description
1 polymer ?
#
loop_
_entity_poly.entity_id
_entity_poly.type
_entity_poly.pdbx_seq_one_letter_code
_entity_poly.pdbx_strand_id
1 'polypeptide(L)'
;MRRRCTWNIFQSIEYAGEQDQIKLYNFFGFLMDHFTPASSERNLISHIFRENEICRDTEWERYFCYKSVEVPDSYTGPHLTFPMTFCGVSKLVEAFKHKQ
;
A
#
# COMPACT_ATOMS: atom_id res chain seq x y z
N MET A 1 36.42 14.03 -8.98
CA MET A 1 34.93 13.96 -8.94
C MET A 1 34.35 12.81 -9.77
N ARG A 2 34.73 12.66 -11.06
CA ARG A 2 34.21 11.59 -11.95
C ARG A 2 34.32 10.17 -11.39
N ARG A 3 35.49 9.77 -10.86
CA ARG A 3 35.69 8.43 -10.26
C ARG A 3 34.73 8.11 -9.10
N ARG A 4 34.41 9.10 -8.26
CA ARG A 4 33.49 8.94 -7.12
C ARG A 4 32.05 8.77 -7.57
N CYS A 5 31.63 9.50 -8.61
CA CYS A 5 30.30 9.35 -9.19
C CYS A 5 30.15 7.97 -9.87
N THR A 6 31.12 7.57 -10.68
CA THR A 6 31.15 6.23 -11.31
C THR A 6 31.12 5.11 -10.29
N TRP A 7 31.91 5.21 -9.22
CA TRP A 7 31.89 4.24 -8.13
C TRP A 7 30.53 4.18 -7.43
N ASN A 8 29.94 5.33 -7.09
CA ASN A 8 28.61 5.36 -6.48
C ASN A 8 27.53 4.72 -7.37
N ILE A 9 27.59 4.92 -8.70
CA ILE A 9 26.65 4.30 -9.63
C ILE A 9 26.79 2.78 -9.60
N PHE A 10 28.01 2.25 -9.79
CA PHE A 10 28.23 0.80 -9.79
C PHE A 10 27.87 0.17 -8.45
N GLN A 11 28.28 0.79 -7.35
CA GLN A 11 27.92 0.34 -6.01
C GLN A 11 26.40 0.34 -5.80
N SER A 12 25.68 1.38 -6.25
CA SER A 12 24.22 1.41 -6.11
C SER A 12 23.49 0.34 -6.90
N ILE A 13 24.04 -0.08 -8.05
CA ILE A 13 23.47 -1.13 -8.90
C ILE A 13 23.82 -2.51 -8.35
N GLU A 14 25.09 -2.73 -8.02
CA GLU A 14 25.60 -4.00 -7.50
C GLU A 14 24.90 -4.38 -6.19
N TYR A 15 24.70 -3.40 -5.29
CA TYR A 15 24.13 -3.63 -3.97
C TYR A 15 22.63 -3.31 -3.86
N ALA A 16 21.92 -3.08 -4.98
CA ALA A 16 20.50 -2.73 -4.94
C ALA A 16 19.68 -3.80 -4.19
N GLY A 17 20.00 -5.07 -4.41
CA GLY A 17 19.34 -6.20 -3.76
C GLY A 17 19.53 -6.23 -2.25
N GLU A 18 20.76 -6.11 -1.73
CA GLU A 18 20.98 -6.09 -0.28
C GLU A 18 20.35 -4.85 0.37
N GLN A 19 20.40 -3.69 -0.31
CA GLN A 19 19.73 -2.48 0.17
C GLN A 19 18.22 -2.69 0.31
N ASP A 20 17.59 -3.33 -0.67
CA ASP A 20 16.16 -3.61 -0.61
C ASP A 20 15.82 -4.66 0.46
N GLN A 21 16.66 -5.68 0.65
CA GLN A 21 16.51 -6.63 1.75
C GLN A 21 16.59 -5.95 3.12
N ILE A 22 17.53 -5.03 3.33
CA ILE A 22 17.66 -4.27 4.57
C ILE A 22 16.42 -3.40 4.81
N LYS A 23 15.92 -2.72 3.77
CA LYS A 23 14.69 -1.92 3.88
C LYS A 23 13.48 -2.79 4.25
N LEU A 24 13.32 -3.94 3.60
CA LEU A 24 12.25 -4.88 3.90
C LEU A 24 12.36 -5.42 5.33
N TYR A 25 13.56 -5.79 5.77
CA TYR A 25 13.81 -6.22 7.14
C TYR A 25 13.39 -5.16 8.16
N ASN A 26 13.82 -3.91 7.96
CA ASN A 26 13.44 -2.80 8.84
C ASN A 26 11.93 -2.54 8.83
N PHE A 27 11.30 -2.61 7.65
CA PHE A 27 9.86 -2.45 7.50
C PHE A 27 9.08 -3.53 8.27
N PHE A 28 9.43 -4.80 8.07
CA PHE A 28 8.74 -5.90 8.76
C PHE A 28 9.04 -5.93 10.25
N GLY A 29 10.25 -5.55 10.67
CA GLY A 29 10.59 -5.38 12.08
C GLY A 29 9.74 -4.31 12.74
N PHE A 30 9.69 -3.11 12.15
CA PHE A 30 8.82 -2.01 12.61
C PHE A 30 7.35 -2.45 12.68
N LEU A 31 6.88 -3.13 11.64
CA LEU A 31 5.52 -3.61 11.56
C LEU A 31 5.19 -4.62 12.66
N MET A 32 6.13 -5.50 13.00
CA MET A 32 5.96 -6.51 14.05
C MET A 32 6.04 -5.91 15.46
N ASP A 33 6.93 -4.93 15.68
CA ASP A 33 7.11 -4.25 16.97
C ASP A 33 5.93 -3.34 17.34
N HIS A 34 5.32 -2.69 16.33
CA HIS A 34 4.16 -1.81 16.53
C HIS A 34 2.82 -2.53 16.40
N PHE A 35 2.84 -3.83 16.15
CA PHE A 35 1.62 -4.62 16.03
C PHE A 35 1.03 -4.94 17.41
N THR A 36 -0.17 -4.42 17.67
CA THR A 36 -0.87 -4.70 18.93
C THR A 36 -1.69 -5.98 18.79
N PRO A 37 -1.46 -7.02 19.62
CA PRO A 37 -2.19 -8.30 19.51
C PRO A 37 -3.72 -8.20 19.59
N ALA A 38 -4.26 -7.16 20.22
CA ALA A 38 -5.69 -6.96 20.37
C ALA A 38 -6.33 -6.16 19.23
N SER A 39 -5.56 -5.67 18.24
CA SER A 39 -6.12 -4.86 17.15
C SER A 39 -6.66 -5.72 16.01
N SER A 40 -7.73 -5.24 15.38
CA SER A 40 -8.32 -5.77 14.14
C SER A 40 -7.30 -5.88 12.98
N GLU A 41 -6.15 -5.22 13.10
CA GLU A 41 -5.06 -5.20 12.11
C GLU A 41 -4.36 -6.56 12.00
N ARG A 42 -4.39 -7.39 13.05
CA ARG A 42 -3.84 -8.77 13.00
C ARG A 42 -4.47 -9.65 11.94
N ASN A 43 -5.76 -9.47 11.68
CA ASN A 43 -6.45 -10.22 10.63
C ASN A 43 -6.02 -9.75 9.25
N LEU A 44 -5.75 -8.46 9.05
CA LEU A 44 -5.34 -7.92 7.75
C LEU A 44 -3.99 -8.47 7.29
N ILE A 45 -2.97 -8.42 8.16
CA ILE A 45 -1.62 -8.85 7.78
C ILE A 45 -1.51 -10.36 7.65
N SER A 46 -2.15 -11.10 8.56
CA SER A 46 -2.19 -12.56 8.45
C SER A 46 -2.85 -13.00 7.13
N HIS A 47 -3.83 -12.26 6.60
CA HIS A 47 -4.41 -12.55 5.28
C HIS A 47 -3.53 -12.15 4.10
N ILE A 48 -2.81 -11.02 4.16
CA ILE A 48 -1.84 -10.62 3.12
C ILE A 48 -0.76 -11.69 2.94
N PHE A 49 -0.28 -12.29 4.04
CA PHE A 49 0.70 -13.38 3.98
C PHE A 49 0.08 -14.77 3.80
N ARG A 50 -1.23 -14.93 3.93
CA ARG A 50 -1.99 -16.19 3.78
C ARG A 50 -2.82 -16.23 2.49
N GLU A 51 -2.47 -15.39 1.52
CA GLU A 51 -3.08 -15.33 0.18
C GLU A 51 -2.72 -16.57 -0.66
N ASN A 52 -3.15 -17.73 -0.20
CA ASN A 52 -3.48 -18.91 -1.00
C ASN A 52 -4.77 -19.59 -0.51
N GLU A 53 -5.39 -19.13 0.58
CA GLU A 53 -6.72 -19.57 0.99
C GLU A 53 -7.62 -18.35 1.12
N ILE A 54 -8.50 -18.18 0.12
CA ILE A 54 -9.59 -17.20 0.10
C ILE A 54 -10.33 -17.27 1.45
N CYS A 55 -10.05 -16.33 2.33
CA CYS A 55 -10.77 -16.23 3.59
C CYS A 55 -12.16 -15.68 3.28
N ARG A 56 -13.11 -16.60 3.10
CA ARG A 56 -14.54 -16.31 2.98
C ARG A 56 -15.13 -16.00 4.36
N ASP A 57 -14.60 -14.99 5.03
CA ASP A 57 -15.24 -14.47 6.23
C ASP A 57 -16.16 -13.32 5.82
N THR A 58 -17.46 -13.60 5.79
CA THR A 58 -18.53 -12.71 5.30
C THR A 58 -18.55 -11.35 6.01
N GLU A 59 -18.03 -11.27 7.23
CA GLU A 59 -17.89 -9.99 7.95
C GLU A 59 -16.77 -9.12 7.36
N TRP A 60 -15.70 -9.72 6.83
CA TRP A 60 -14.56 -8.99 6.29
C TRP A 60 -14.74 -8.53 4.84
N GLU A 61 -15.67 -9.14 4.08
CA GLU A 61 -16.07 -8.63 2.76
C GLU A 61 -16.53 -7.16 2.83
N ARG A 62 -17.11 -6.72 3.96
CA ARG A 62 -17.51 -5.32 4.17
C ARG A 62 -16.31 -4.37 4.31
N TYR A 63 -15.16 -4.84 4.78
CA TYR A 63 -13.96 -4.01 4.88
C TYR A 63 -13.20 -3.93 3.55
N PHE A 64 -13.33 -4.93 2.68
CA PHE A 64 -12.68 -4.95 1.36
C PHE A 64 -13.58 -4.44 0.22
N CYS A 65 -14.89 -4.33 0.44
CA CYS A 65 -15.81 -3.81 -0.56
C CYS A 65 -15.83 -2.27 -0.53
N TYR A 66 -15.41 -1.63 -1.62
CA TYR A 66 -15.49 -0.16 -1.72
C TYR A 66 -16.93 0.37 -1.60
N LYS A 67 -17.95 -0.46 -1.87
CA LYS A 67 -19.36 -0.07 -1.81
C LYS A 67 -19.89 0.09 -0.39
N SER A 68 -19.23 -0.51 0.60
CA SER A 68 -19.60 -0.37 2.02
C SER A 68 -18.87 0.76 2.73
N VAL A 69 -17.98 1.47 2.03
CA VAL A 69 -17.36 2.70 2.55
C VAL A 69 -18.37 3.83 2.41
N GLU A 70 -18.97 4.25 3.53
CA GLU A 70 -19.83 5.43 3.58
C GLU A 70 -18.97 6.69 3.48
N VAL A 71 -19.12 7.43 2.38
CA VAL A 71 -18.43 8.70 2.16
C VAL A 71 -19.41 9.84 2.44
N PRO A 72 -19.08 10.80 3.35
CA PRO A 72 -19.96 11.93 3.62
C PRO A 72 -20.22 12.79 2.39
N ASP A 73 -21.41 13.39 2.31
CA ASP A 73 -21.78 14.31 1.21
C ASP A 73 -20.89 15.56 1.16
N SER A 74 -20.20 15.89 2.26
CA SER A 74 -19.24 16.99 2.33
C SER A 74 -17.87 16.66 1.72
N TYR A 75 -17.62 15.40 1.33
CA TYR A 75 -16.36 15.00 0.71
C TYR A 75 -16.31 15.52 -0.73
N THR A 76 -15.34 16.40 -1.01
CA THR A 76 -15.18 17.02 -2.33
C THR A 76 -14.16 16.29 -3.21
N GLY A 77 -13.58 15.21 -2.72
CA GLY A 77 -12.57 14.44 -3.45
C GLY A 77 -13.18 13.46 -4.46
N PRO A 78 -12.35 12.65 -5.12
CA PRO A 78 -12.81 11.71 -6.14
C PRO A 78 -13.61 10.56 -5.51
N HIS A 79 -14.85 10.37 -5.98
CA HIS A 79 -15.65 9.19 -5.64
C HIS A 79 -15.33 8.03 -6.60
N LEU A 80 -15.06 6.86 -6.03
CA LEU A 80 -14.73 5.67 -6.81
C LEU A 80 -16.01 4.95 -7.27
N THR A 81 -16.15 4.78 -8.59
CA THR A 81 -17.23 4.00 -9.21
C THR A 81 -16.62 2.95 -10.12
N PHE A 82 -17.06 1.69 -9.99
CA PHE A 82 -16.60 0.59 -10.83
C PHE A 82 -17.72 0.04 -11.74
N PRO A 83 -17.40 -0.35 -12.99
CA PRO A 83 -16.08 -0.33 -13.61
C PRO A 83 -15.59 1.10 -13.84
N MET A 84 -14.31 1.34 -13.53
CA MET A 84 -13.75 2.69 -13.54
C MET A 84 -13.64 3.19 -14.98
N THR A 85 -14.18 4.39 -15.23
CA THR A 85 -14.05 5.04 -16.54
C THR A 85 -12.71 5.76 -16.65
N PHE A 86 -12.22 5.98 -17.87
CA PHE A 86 -11.01 6.76 -18.10
C PHE A 86 -11.07 8.17 -17.46
N CYS A 87 -12.25 8.80 -17.52
CA CYS A 87 -12.49 10.08 -16.84
C CYS A 87 -12.34 9.96 -15.32
N GLY A 88 -12.85 8.88 -14.72
CA GLY A 88 -12.66 8.58 -13.29
C GLY A 88 -11.19 8.41 -12.92
N VAL A 89 -10.41 7.67 -13.72
CA VAL A 89 -8.96 7.50 -13.51
C VAL A 89 -8.25 8.85 -13.58
N SER A 90 -8.55 9.67 -14.58
CA SER A 90 -7.91 10.98 -14.75
C SER A 90 -8.21 11.91 -13.57
N LYS A 91 -9.44 11.92 -13.06
CA LYS A 91 -9.83 12.71 -11.88
C LYS A 91 -9.11 12.23 -10.62
N LEU A 92 -8.95 10.92 -10.46
CA LEU A 92 -8.21 10.34 -9.35
C LEU A 92 -6.74 10.80 -9.36
N VAL A 93 -6.08 10.72 -10.52
CA VAL A 93 -4.68 11.16 -10.67
C VAL A 93 -4.52 12.65 -10.38
N GLU A 94 -5.44 13.48 -10.86
CA GLU A 94 -5.42 14.92 -10.56
C GLU A 94 -5.65 15.22 -9.08
N ALA A 95 -6.57 14.52 -8.40
CA ALA A 95 -6.76 14.66 -6.97
C ALA A 95 -5.49 14.31 -6.18
N PHE A 96 -4.80 13.22 -6.55
CA PHE A 96 -3.52 12.83 -5.94
C PHE A 96 -2.43 13.90 -6.09
N LYS A 97 -2.32 14.50 -7.28
CA LYS A 97 -1.35 15.59 -7.53
C LYS A 97 -1.61 16.80 -6.62
N HIS A 98 -2.88 17.13 -6.40
CA HIS A 98 -3.30 18.27 -5.59
C HIS A 98 -3.39 17.97 -4.10
N LYS A 99 -3.07 16.74 -3.66
CA LYS A 99 -3.15 16.28 -2.27
C LYS A 99 -4.54 16.51 -1.64
N GLN A 100 -5.59 16.32 -2.44
CA GLN A 100 -6.99 16.32 -1.99
C GLN A 100 -7.39 15.00 -1.37
#